data_AF-A0A7C6WAQ3-F1
#
_entry.id   AF-A0A7C6WAQ3-F1
#
_cell.length_a   1.000
_cell.length_b   1.000
_cell.length_c   1.000
_cell.angle_alpha   90.00
_cell.angle_beta   90.00
_cell.angle_gamma   90.00
#
_symmetry.space_group_name_H-M   'P 1'
#
loop_
_entity.id
_entity.type
_entity.pdbx_description
1 polymer ?
#
loop_
_entity_poly.entity_id
_entity_poly.type
_entity_poly.pdbx_seq_one_letter_code
_entity_poly.pdbx_strand_id
1 'polypeptide(L)' 'NKINYIGEMESIPRYLKPKLKKGDLVLTIGAGDVWKVGEELVSYLRG' A
#
# COMPACT_ATOMS: atom_id res chain seq x y z
N ASN A 1 10.50 -3.27 -13.80
CA ASN A 1 11.64 -2.97 -12.90
C ASN A 1 11.63 -1.51 -12.43
N LYS A 2 10.64 -1.10 -11.63
CA LYS A 2 10.60 0.22 -11.00
C LYS A 2 10.50 0.04 -9.50
N ILE A 3 11.43 0.63 -8.75
CA ILE A 3 11.49 0.59 -7.29
C ILE A 3 11.35 2.03 -6.81
N ASN A 4 10.52 2.27 -5.80
CA ASN A 4 10.36 3.59 -5.19
C ASN A 4 10.58 3.42 -3.69
N TYR A 5 11.52 4.18 -3.13
CA TYR A 5 11.68 4.28 -1.69
C TYR A 5 10.67 5.27 -1.13
N ILE A 6 9.98 4.88 -0.08
CA ILE A 6 9.01 5.70 0.65
C ILE A 6 9.43 5.62 2.11
N GLY A 7 9.92 6.73 2.67
CA GLY A 7 10.47 6.77 4.03
C GLY A 7 9.41 6.68 5.13
N GLU A 8 8.20 7.18 4.84
CA GLU A 8 7.09 7.22 5.81
C GLU A 8 6.02 6.18 5.45
N MET A 9 5.82 5.20 6.32
CA MET A 9 4.97 4.04 6.05
C MET A 9 3.50 4.44 5.84
N GLU A 10 3.03 5.45 6.56
CA GLU A 10 1.68 6.01 6.53
C GLU A 10 1.37 6.70 5.19
N SER A 11 2.40 7.05 4.41
CA SER A 11 2.23 7.65 3.09
C SER A 11 1.99 6.62 1.97
N ILE A 12 2.26 5.34 2.24
CA ILE A 12 2.20 4.26 1.25
C ILE A 12 0.78 4.06 0.69
N PRO A 13 -0.30 3.99 1.50
CA PRO A 13 -1.65 3.80 0.97
C PRO A 13 -2.07 4.90 -0.02
N ARG A 14 -1.78 6.17 0.34
CA ARG A 14 -2.04 7.33 -0.52
C ARG A 14 -1.22 7.29 -1.80
N TYR A 15 0.04 6.86 -1.72
CA TYR A 15 0.90 6.71 -2.89
C TYR A 15 0.40 5.60 -3.83
N LEU A 16 -0.10 4.48 -3.29
CA LEU A 16 -0.55 3.33 -4.06
C LEU A 16 -1.95 3.49 -4.67
N LYS A 17 -2.92 4.08 -3.96
CA LYS A 17 -4.33 4.21 -4.41
C LYS A 17 -4.48 4.63 -5.88
N PRO A 18 -3.86 5.72 -6.39
CA PRO A 18 -4.06 6.14 -7.78
C PRO A 18 -3.33 5.27 -8.82
N LYS A 19 -2.48 4.33 -8.40
CA LYS A 19 -1.70 3.45 -9.30
C LYS A 19 -2.32 2.06 -9.44
N LEU A 20 -3.17 1.67 -8.49
CA LEU A 20 -3.83 0.38 -8.49
C LEU A 20 -5.05 0.40 -9.41
N LYS A 21 -5.28 -0.72 -10.09
CA LYS A 21 -6.46 -0.98 -10.91
C LYS A 21 -7.13 -2.27 -10.51
N LYS A 22 -8.38 -2.44 -10.92
CA LYS A 22 -9.13 -3.68 -10.69
C LYS A 22 -8.35 -4.87 -11.26
N GLY A 23 -8.17 -5.89 -10.42
CA GLY A 23 -7.45 -7.11 -10.76
C GLY A 23 -5.98 -7.14 -10.32
N ASP A 24 -5.43 -6.04 -9.81
CA ASP A 24 -4.08 -6.04 -9.24
C ASP A 24 -4.02 -6.83 -7.92
N LEU A 25 -2.90 -7.53 -7.70
CA LEU A 25 -2.55 -8.15 -6.42
C LEU A 25 -1.51 -7.30 -5.70
N VAL A 26 -1.77 -6.98 -4.43
CA VAL A 26 -0.85 -6.26 -3.55
C VAL A 26 -0.47 -7.17 -2.38
N LEU A 27 0.83 -7.27 -2.09
CA LEU A 27 1.37 -8.02 -0.97
C LEU A 27 2.13 -7.07 -0.04
N THR A 28 1.78 -7.06 1.24
CA THR A 28 2.55 -6.40 2.30
C THR A 28 3.44 -7.44 2.99
N ILE A 29 4.75 -7.18 3.10
CA ILE A 29 5.72 -8.17 3.60
C ILE A 29 6.69 -7.49 4.57
N GLY A 30 6.86 -8.07 5.75
CA GLY A 30 7.75 -7.59 6.82
C GLY A 30 7.22 -8.00 8.20
N ALA A 31 8.10 -8.11 9.18
CA ALA A 31 7.76 -8.58 10.53
C ALA A 31 7.31 -7.47 11.51
N GLY A 32 7.15 -6.24 11.02
CA GLY A 32 6.74 -5.08 11.81
C GLY A 32 5.32 -4.63 11.49
N ASP A 33 5.08 -3.33 11.66
CA ASP A 33 3.76 -2.71 11.49
C ASP A 33 3.25 -2.60 10.04
N VAL A 34 3.93 -3.25 9.09
CA VAL A 34 3.55 -3.24 7.66
C VAL A 34 2.16 -3.83 7.40
N TRP A 35 1.64 -4.67 8.31
CA TRP A 35 0.28 -5.19 8.22
C TRP A 35 -0.78 -4.07 8.28
N LYS A 36 -0.52 -3.00 9.06
CA LYS A 36 -1.41 -1.83 9.20
C LYS A 36 -1.59 -1.10 7.86
N VAL A 37 -0.53 -1.03 7.05
CA VAL A 37 -0.57 -0.46 5.69
C VAL A 37 -1.59 -1.19 4.82
N GLY A 38 -1.69 -2.51 4.96
CA GLY A 38 -2.65 -3.32 4.20
C GLY A 38 -4.09 -2.97 4.57
N GLU A 39 -4.39 -2.87 5.87
CA GLU A 39 -5.71 -2.49 6.36
C GLU A 39 -6.11 -1.07 5.92
N GLU A 40 -5.20 -0.11 6.07
CA GLU A 40 -5.41 1.27 5.62
C GLU A 40 -5.63 1.34 4.11
N LEU A 41 -4.84 0.62 3.31
CA LEU A 41 -5.01 0.59 1.87
C LEU A 41 -6.38 0.03 1.46
N VAL A 42 -6.86 -1.04 2.11
CA VAL A 42 -8.20 -1.58 1.85
C VAL A 42 -9.28 -0.56 2.21
N SER A 43 -9.14 0.14 3.34
CA SER A 43 -10.05 1.24 3.73
C SER A 43 -10.08 2.33 2.66
N TYR A 44 -8.91 2.77 2.21
CA TYR A 44 -8.77 3.77 1.15
C TYR A 44 -9.36 3.34 -0.19
N LEU A 45 -9.34 2.05 -0.54
CA LEU A 45 -9.89 1.56 -1.82
C LEU A 45 -11.40 1.32 -1.80
N ARG A 46 -11.99 1.13 -0.61
CA ARG A 46 -13.44 0.97 -0.44
C ARG A 46 -14.19 2.31 -0.41
N GLY A 47 -13.50 3.40 -0.08
CA GLY A 47 -14.01 4.78 -0.17
C GLY A 47 -13.68 5.45 -1.50
#